data_AF-A0A0M0BZ47-F1
#
_entry.id   AF-A0A0M0BZ47-F1
#
_cell.length_a   1.000
_cell.length_b   1.000
_cell.length_c   1.000
_cell.angle_alpha   90.00
_cell.angle_beta   90.00
_cell.angle_gamma   90.00
#
_symmetry.space_group_name_H-M   'P 1'
#
loop_
_entity.id
_entity.type
_entity.pdbx_description
1 polymer ?
#
loop_
_entity_poly.entity_id
_entity_poly.type
_entity_poly.pdbx_seq_one_letter_code
_entity_poly.pdbx_strand_id
1 'polypeptide(L)'
;MKRRDAINLLYKIYNACQDVTINSIKIEETEKTKDTYDQDFFLVINSSVSPTSKSILRNMAADHGLFLSEKNNRTIISNHKNL
;
A
#
# COMPACT_ATOMS: atom_id res chain seq x y z
N MET A 1 6.07 7.13 -4.86
CA MET A 1 5.00 6.78 -5.83
C MET A 1 4.10 7.99 -6.06
N LYS A 2 3.68 8.31 -7.30
CA LYS A 2 2.80 9.48 -7.54
C LYS A 2 1.38 9.23 -7.00
N ARG A 3 0.69 10.29 -6.57
CA ARG A 3 -0.71 10.23 -6.07
C ARG A 3 -1.68 9.53 -7.03
N ARG A 4 -1.53 9.69 -8.34
CA ARG A 4 -2.37 9.02 -9.35
C ARG A 4 -2.20 7.50 -9.33
N ASP A 5 -0.96 7.03 -9.20
CA ASP A 5 -0.65 5.59 -9.17
C ASP A 5 -1.16 4.95 -7.89
N ALA A 6 -1.09 5.69 -6.77
CA ALA A 6 -1.71 5.30 -5.52
C ALA A 6 -3.23 5.08 -5.68
N ILE A 7 -3.94 6.03 -6.28
CA ILE A 7 -5.39 5.92 -6.53
C ILE A 7 -5.70 4.72 -7.43
N ASN A 8 -4.92 4.50 -8.49
CA ASN A 8 -5.10 3.35 -9.37
C ASN A 8 -4.90 2.01 -8.63
N LEU A 9 -3.91 1.93 -7.74
CA LEU A 9 -3.70 0.75 -6.90
C LEU A 9 -4.90 0.49 -5.98
N LEU A 10 -5.48 1.53 -5.37
CA LEU A 10 -6.67 1.37 -4.52
C LEU A 10 -7.86 0.79 -5.29
N TYR A 11 -8.11 1.27 -6.51
CA TYR A 11 -9.17 0.72 -7.37
C TYR A 11 -8.92 -0.76 -7.71
N LYS A 12 -7.66 -1.13 -7.99
CA LYS A 12 -7.30 -2.54 -8.24
C LYS A 12 -7.55 -3.41 -6.99
N ILE A 13 -7.15 -2.92 -5.81
CA ILE A 13 -7.36 -3.63 -4.55
C ILE A 13 -8.86 -3.83 -4.28
N TYR A 14 -9.66 -2.77 -4.44
CA TYR A 14 -11.11 -2.83 -4.25
C TYR A 14 -11.78 -3.86 -5.17
N ASN A 15 -11.35 -3.93 -6.44
CA ASN A 15 -11.89 -4.88 -7.41
C ASN A 15 -11.42 -6.33 -7.17
N ALA A 16 -10.22 -6.53 -6.62
CA ALA A 16 -9.63 -7.85 -6.48
C ALA A 16 -9.84 -8.49 -5.09
N CYS A 17 -10.08 -7.69 -4.05
CA CYS A 17 -10.16 -8.17 -2.66
C CYS A 17 -11.44 -7.64 -1.99
N GLN A 18 -12.50 -8.44 -1.96
CA GLN A 18 -13.80 -8.02 -1.40
C GLN A 18 -13.83 -7.96 0.14
N ASP A 19 -12.90 -8.64 0.80
CA ASP A 19 -12.72 -8.67 2.25
C ASP A 19 -11.74 -7.60 2.76
N VAL A 20 -11.25 -6.73 1.87
CA VAL A 20 -10.32 -5.64 2.21
C VAL A 20 -11.09 -4.33 2.40
N THR A 21 -10.91 -3.72 3.57
CA THR A 21 -11.36 -2.35 3.84
C THR A 21 -10.14 -1.46 4.04
N ILE A 22 -10.11 -0.34 3.31
CA ILE A 22 -9.06 0.66 3.43
C ILE A 22 -9.39 1.56 4.63
N ASN A 23 -8.55 1.52 5.65
CA ASN A 23 -8.75 2.30 6.87
C ASN A 23 -8.11 3.69 6.76
N SER A 24 -6.94 3.79 6.13
CA SER A 24 -6.21 5.05 5.97
C SER A 24 -5.23 4.99 4.81
N ILE A 25 -5.06 6.13 4.13
CA ILE A 25 -4.05 6.35 3.10
C ILE A 25 -3.25 7.59 3.50
N LYS A 26 -1.94 7.45 3.57
CA LYS A 26 -1.00 8.55 3.83
C LYS A 26 -0.02 8.63 2.68
N ILE A 27 0.15 9.83 2.12
CA ILE A 27 1.18 10.12 1.12
C ILE A 27 1.95 11.32 1.67
N GLU A 28 3.22 11.12 2.00
CA GLU A 28 4.09 12.16 2.55
C GLU A 28 5.20 12.47 1.57
N GLU A 29 5.48 13.74 1.34
CA GLU A 29 6.68 14.14 0.60
C GLU A 29 7.84 14.11 1.60
N THR A 30 8.78 13.18 1.41
CA THR A 30 9.83 12.92 2.40
C THR A 30 11.10 13.67 2.13
N GLU A 31 11.48 13.87 0.87
CA GLU A 31 12.61 14.73 0.56
C GLU A 31 12.56 15.27 -0.87
N LYS A 32 12.93 16.55 -1.02
CA LYS A 32 13.14 17.18 -2.33
C LYS A 32 14.60 16.99 -2.72
N THR A 33 14.93 15.89 -3.38
CA THR A 33 16.20 15.82 -4.12
C THR A 33 16.07 16.68 -5.38
N LYS A 34 17.18 17.22 -5.88
CA LYS A 34 17.22 18.31 -6.89
C LYS A 34 16.36 18.08 -8.15
N ASP A 35 15.99 16.83 -8.47
CA ASP A 35 15.22 16.48 -9.67
C ASP A 35 14.03 15.53 -9.43
N THR A 36 13.79 15.04 -8.20
CA THR A 36 12.70 14.10 -7.90
C THR A 36 12.14 14.31 -6.49
N TYR A 37 10.81 14.35 -6.36
CA TYR A 37 10.14 14.26 -5.07
C TYR A 37 10.11 12.78 -4.65
N ASP A 38 10.83 12.42 -3.59
CA ASP A 38 10.59 11.16 -2.92
C ASP A 38 9.29 11.29 -2.12
N GLN A 39 8.33 10.43 -2.46
CA GLN A 39 7.01 10.38 -1.82
C GLN A 39 6.85 9.03 -1.15
N ASP A 40 6.72 9.08 0.18
CA ASP A 40 6.33 7.96 0.99
C ASP A 40 4.85 7.65 0.84
N PHE A 41 4.54 6.37 0.77
CA PHE A 41 3.19 5.87 0.66
C PHE A 41 2.92 4.88 1.78
N PHE A 42 1.82 5.08 2.48
CA PHE A 42 1.32 4.16 3.49
C PHE A 42 -0.17 3.92 3.26
N LEU A 43 -0.52 2.66 3.04
CA LEU A 43 -1.89 2.20 2.93
C LEU A 43 -2.16 1.20 4.05
N VAL A 44 -3.03 1.59 4.99
CA VAL A 44 -3.43 0.73 6.11
C VAL A 44 -4.78 0.13 5.78
N ILE A 45 -4.86 -1.20 5.79
CA ILE A 45 -6.10 -1.94 5.59
C ILE A 45 -6.50 -2.71 6.87
N ASN A 46 -7.66 -3.35 6.83
CA ASN A 46 -8.19 -4.12 7.95
C ASN A 46 -7.25 -5.26 8.42
N SER A 47 -7.46 -5.68 9.67
CA SER A 47 -6.67 -6.71 10.36
C SER A 47 -6.87 -8.11 9.81
N SER A 48 -8.09 -8.36 9.33
CA SER A 48 -8.63 -9.70 9.10
C SER A 48 -8.80 -9.96 7.60
N VAL A 49 -7.72 -9.76 6.85
CA VAL A 49 -7.68 -10.08 5.42
C VAL A 49 -7.45 -11.58 5.25
N SER A 50 -8.21 -12.21 4.37
CA SER A 50 -8.07 -13.63 4.05
C SER A 50 -6.68 -13.95 3.46
N PRO A 51 -6.19 -15.20 3.60
CA PRO A 51 -4.92 -15.61 3.00
C PRO A 51 -4.85 -15.36 1.48
N THR A 52 -5.96 -15.57 0.78
CA THR A 52 -6.07 -15.32 -0.68
C THR A 52 -5.85 -13.85 -0.99
N SER A 53 -6.58 -12.95 -0.32
CA SER A 53 -6.43 -11.51 -0.53
C SER A 53 -5.05 -11.01 -0.10
N LYS A 54 -4.46 -11.56 0.97
CA LYS A 54 -3.06 -11.25 1.34
C LYS A 54 -2.07 -11.59 0.22
N SER A 55 -2.26 -12.72 -0.46
CA SER A 55 -1.42 -13.11 -1.61
C SER A 55 -1.57 -12.14 -2.79
N ILE A 56 -2.82 -11.77 -3.12
CA ILE A 56 -3.12 -10.78 -4.17
C ILE A 56 -2.48 -9.44 -3.83
N LEU A 57 -2.68 -8.93 -2.61
CA LEU A 57 -2.11 -7.67 -2.14
C LEU A 57 -0.58 -7.68 -2.18
N ARG A 58 0.06 -8.79 -1.82
CA ARG A 58 1.52 -8.94 -1.88
C ARG A 58 2.03 -8.83 -3.32
N ASN A 59 1.36 -9.48 -4.27
CA ASN A 59 1.72 -9.41 -5.68
C ASN A 59 1.51 -8.00 -6.24
N MET A 60 0.35 -7.39 -5.95
CA MET A 60 0.07 -6.01 -6.36
C MET A 60 1.05 -5.01 -5.75
N ALA A 61 1.43 -5.17 -4.48
CA ALA A 61 2.44 -4.33 -3.86
C ALA A 61 3.79 -4.49 -4.59
N ALA A 62 4.23 -5.72 -4.84
CA ALA A 62 5.50 -6.02 -5.52
C ALA A 62 5.55 -5.44 -6.95
N ASP A 63 4.46 -5.54 -7.72
CA ASP A 63 4.35 -4.95 -9.07
C ASP A 63 4.58 -3.43 -9.08
N HIS A 64 4.32 -2.78 -7.94
CA HIS A 64 4.48 -1.36 -7.74
C HIS A 64 5.75 -0.99 -6.92
N GLY A 65 6.63 -1.96 -6.65
CA GLY A 65 7.84 -1.75 -5.83
C GLY A 65 7.55 -1.45 -4.36
N LEU A 66 6.38 -1.88 -3.87
CA LEU A 66 5.91 -1.71 -2.50
C LEU A 66 6.04 -3.02 -1.72
N PHE A 67 5.98 -2.91 -0.40
CA PHE A 67 6.06 -4.01 0.55
C PHE A 67 4.73 -4.16 1.28
N LEU A 68 4.33 -5.41 1.51
CA LEU A 68 3.25 -5.76 2.41
C LEU A 68 3.84 -6.13 3.78
N SER A 69 3.46 -5.42 4.83
CA SER A 69 3.86 -5.65 6.21
C SER A 69 2.65 -5.85 7.13
N GLU A 70 2.84 -6.51 8.26
CA GLU A 70 1.80 -6.72 9.27
C GLU A 70 2.27 -6.15 10.61
N LYS A 71 1.53 -5.19 11.16
CA LYS A 71 1.86 -4.53 12.43
C LYS A 71 0.62 -4.28 13.26
N ASN A 72 0.65 -4.65 14.53
CA ASN A 72 -0.46 -4.42 15.48
C ASN A 72 -1.82 -4.89 14.95
N ASN A 73 -1.88 -6.11 14.38
CA ASN A 73 -3.04 -6.64 13.68
C ASN A 73 -3.53 -5.71 12.56
N ARG A 74 -2.65 -5.10 11.77
CA ARG A 74 -3.03 -4.34 10.58
C ARG A 74 -2.14 -4.78 9.43
N THR A 75 -2.72 -4.92 8.25
CA THR A 75 -1.93 -5.10 7.04
C THR A 75 -1.62 -3.71 6.47
N ILE A 76 -0.37 -3.48 6.10
CA ILE A 76 0.14 -2.19 5.64
C ILE A 76 0.86 -2.42 4.31
N ILE A 77 0.51 -1.63 3.29
CA ILE A 77 1.26 -1.55 2.03
C ILE A 77 2.04 -0.25 2.02
N SER A 78 3.36 -0.31 1.84
CA SER A 78 4.21 0.89 1.84
C SER A 78 5.45 0.73 0.98
N ASN A 79 6.14 1.84 0.71
CA ASN A 79 7.48 1.84 0.10
C ASN A 79 8.60 1.48 1.10
N HIS A 80 8.26 1.18 2.36
CA HIS A 80 9.22 0.86 3.43
C HIS A 80 9.16 -0.61 3.81
N LYS A 81 10.30 -1.30 3.69
CA LYS A 81 10.38 -2.75 3.91
C LYS A 81 10.18 -3.18 5.39
N ASN A 82 10.40 -2.28 6.35
CA ASN A 82 10.50 -2.59 7.79
C ASN A 82 9.61 -1.69 8.68
N LEU A 83 8.30 -1.64 8.42
CA LEU A 83 7.35 -0.94 9.30
C LEU A 83 6.87 -1.79 10.47
#